data_AF-Q6KZJ1-F1
#
_entry.id   AF-Q6KZJ1-F1
#
_cell.length_a   1.000
_cell.length_b   1.000
_cell.length_c   1.000
_cell.angle_alpha   90.00
_cell.angle_beta   90.00
_cell.angle_gamma   90.00
#
_symmetry.space_group_name_H-M   'P 1'
#
loop_
_entity.id
_entity.type
_entity.pdbx_description
1 polymer ?
#
loop_
_entity_poly.entity_id
_entity_poly.type
_entity_poly.pdbx_seq_one_letter_code
_entity_poly.pdbx_strand_id
1 'polypeptide(L)'
;MIVVSTIGKMHESIPGYDYKELVNYIKTFNKREVLVSYLKDDPGKYDDFTEISYLKNAGFDLYFIGEELYRPVTVINSPESLVRSNLIDMINTMVYSYLKGYWKDAETVNSEFTDRIFSAKHKFIMSVEPDIELKYWVPMHKKIMEKAENKDAILLSDVESAYFYRGFNQ
;
A
#
# COMPACT_ATOMS: atom_id res chain seq x y z
N MET A 1 -10.18 -13.58 -2.42
CA MET A 1 -9.62 -12.48 -1.61
C MET A 1 -10.07 -11.13 -2.17
N ILE A 2 -10.29 -10.11 -1.34
CA ILE A 2 -10.66 -8.75 -1.77
C ILE A 2 -9.55 -7.79 -1.34
N VAL A 3 -8.99 -7.00 -2.26
CA VAL A 3 -7.89 -6.06 -1.93
C VAL A 3 -8.46 -4.66 -1.68
N VAL A 4 -8.24 -4.14 -0.49
CA VAL A 4 -8.65 -2.79 -0.07
C VAL A 4 -7.43 -1.93 0.20
N SER A 5 -7.42 -0.74 -0.38
CA SER A 5 -6.37 0.27 -0.23
C SER A 5 -6.65 1.17 0.98
N THR A 6 -5.65 1.32 1.86
CA THR A 6 -5.52 2.42 2.82
C THR A 6 -4.61 3.50 2.24
N ILE A 7 -4.86 4.75 2.61
CA ILE A 7 -3.99 5.89 2.30
C ILE A 7 -3.23 6.37 3.55
N GLY A 8 -3.26 5.58 4.63
CA GLY A 8 -2.60 5.86 5.90
C GLY A 8 -2.99 7.22 6.46
N LYS A 9 -2.00 8.01 6.90
CA LYS A 9 -2.23 9.35 7.47
C LYS A 9 -2.95 10.32 6.53
N MET A 10 -2.98 10.06 5.21
CA MET A 10 -3.70 10.92 4.29
C MET A 10 -5.22 10.90 4.51
N HIS A 11 -5.77 9.88 5.18
CA HIS A 11 -7.18 9.84 5.60
C HIS A 11 -7.60 11.08 6.40
N GLU A 12 -6.68 11.72 7.12
CA GLU A 12 -6.95 12.96 7.87
C GLU A 12 -7.13 14.19 6.97
N SER A 13 -6.71 14.08 5.70
CA SER A 13 -6.62 15.21 4.77
C SER A 13 -7.50 15.08 3.52
N ILE A 14 -8.17 13.93 3.32
CA ILE A 14 -9.11 13.71 2.22
C ILE A 14 -10.53 13.90 2.74
N PRO A 15 -11.21 15.01 2.37
CA PRO A 15 -12.60 15.23 2.77
C PRO A 15 -13.49 14.10 2.26
N GLY A 16 -14.29 13.50 3.15
CA GLY A 16 -15.22 12.42 2.78
C GLY A 16 -14.61 11.01 2.80
N TYR A 17 -13.31 10.85 3.09
CA TYR A 17 -12.68 9.53 3.20
C TYR A 17 -11.74 9.42 4.40
N ASP A 18 -12.31 9.56 5.60
CA ASP A 18 -11.59 9.35 6.85
C ASP A 18 -11.47 7.84 7.21
N TYR A 19 -10.89 7.54 8.37
CA TYR A 19 -10.74 6.16 8.85
C TYR A 19 -12.08 5.46 9.11
N LYS A 20 -13.16 6.19 9.44
CA LYS A 20 -14.49 5.59 9.62
C LYS A 20 -15.07 5.18 8.28
N GLU A 21 -14.91 6.01 7.26
CA GLU A 21 -15.35 5.70 5.90
C GLU A 21 -14.59 4.50 5.32
N LEU A 22 -13.29 4.37 5.58
CA LEU A 22 -12.54 3.15 5.27
C LEU A 22 -13.18 1.91 5.93
N VAL A 23 -13.49 1.97 7.22
CA VAL A 23 -14.11 0.85 7.95
C VAL A 23 -15.51 0.55 7.41
N ASN A 24 -16.32 1.56 7.13
CA ASN A 24 -17.66 1.40 6.57
C ASN A 24 -17.59 0.71 5.20
N TYR A 25 -16.64 1.12 4.36
CA TYR A 25 -16.38 0.48 3.08
C TYR A 25 -15.98 -1.00 3.25
N ILE A 26 -15.05 -1.31 4.16
CA ILE A 26 -14.62 -2.69 4.43
C ILE A 26 -15.79 -3.57 4.90
N LYS A 27 -16.71 -3.04 5.71
CA LYS A 27 -17.90 -3.76 6.17
C LYS A 27 -18.83 -4.20 5.03
N THR A 28 -18.84 -3.48 3.91
CA THR A 28 -19.70 -3.83 2.76
C THR A 28 -19.37 -5.20 2.15
N PHE A 29 -18.15 -5.69 2.35
CA PHE A 29 -17.68 -6.97 1.80
C PHE A 29 -18.10 -8.20 2.62
N ASN A 30 -18.74 -8.02 3.77
CA ASN A 30 -19.23 -9.10 4.64
C ASN A 30 -18.16 -10.17 4.99
N LYS A 31 -16.94 -9.72 5.28
CA LYS A 31 -15.82 -10.57 5.76
C LYS A 31 -15.33 -10.07 7.10
N ARG A 32 -14.96 -10.98 8.01
CA ARG A 32 -14.39 -10.63 9.33
C ARG A 32 -12.87 -10.60 9.35
N GLU A 33 -12.23 -11.47 8.56
CA GLU A 33 -10.78 -11.57 8.53
C GLU A 33 -10.19 -10.48 7.61
N VAL A 34 -9.23 -9.74 8.15
CA VAL A 34 -8.44 -8.74 7.42
C VAL A 34 -6.96 -9.10 7.55
N LEU A 35 -6.36 -9.43 6.42
CA LEU A 35 -4.92 -9.59 6.26
C LEU A 35 -4.32 -8.20 6.06
N VAL A 36 -3.30 -7.86 6.83
CA VAL A 36 -2.64 -6.55 6.79
C VAL A 36 -1.27 -6.72 6.12
N SER A 37 -1.03 -6.02 5.01
CA SER A 37 0.15 -6.22 4.18
C SER A 37 1.44 -5.56 4.71
N TYR A 38 1.36 -4.75 5.76
CA TYR A 38 2.52 -4.13 6.39
C TYR A 38 2.97 -4.90 7.64
N LEU A 39 4.22 -4.65 8.05
CA LEU A 39 4.86 -5.36 9.16
C LEU A 39 4.21 -5.04 10.50
N LYS A 40 4.24 -6.04 11.39
CA LYS A 40 3.76 -5.95 12.77
C LYS A 40 4.78 -5.24 13.67
N ASP A 41 6.07 -5.34 13.36
CA ASP A 41 7.17 -4.98 14.25
C ASP A 41 7.59 -3.50 14.11
N ASP A 42 6.76 -2.63 14.66
CA ASP A 42 7.27 -1.66 15.62
C ASP A 42 6.50 -1.90 16.93
N PRO A 43 6.95 -2.84 17.79
CA PRO A 43 6.18 -3.39 18.92
C PRO A 43 5.99 -2.43 20.10
N GLY A 44 5.81 -1.14 19.80
CA GLY A 44 5.35 -0.07 20.67
C GLY A 44 4.50 0.99 19.95
N LYS A 45 4.19 0.81 18.65
CA LYS A 45 3.48 1.79 17.81
C LYS A 45 2.23 1.25 17.11
N TYR A 46 1.51 0.31 17.72
CA TYR A 46 0.14 0.00 17.25
C TYR A 46 -0.75 1.25 17.26
N ASP A 47 -0.40 2.25 18.09
CA ASP A 47 -1.03 3.57 18.12
C ASP A 47 -0.72 4.45 16.88
N ASP A 48 0.21 4.07 15.98
CA ASP A 48 0.55 4.88 14.80
C ASP A 48 -0.34 4.59 13.58
N PHE A 49 -0.87 3.37 13.45
CA PHE A 49 -1.76 3.00 12.34
C PHE A 49 -3.21 3.13 12.77
N THR A 50 -3.74 4.35 12.69
CA THR A 50 -5.09 4.68 13.14
C THR A 50 -6.15 3.77 12.50
N GLU A 51 -5.98 3.38 11.23
CA GLU A 51 -6.89 2.44 10.54
C GLU A 51 -6.99 1.08 11.25
N ILE A 52 -5.91 0.57 11.85
CA ILE A 52 -5.89 -0.72 12.55
C ILE A 52 -6.72 -0.65 13.82
N SER A 53 -6.59 0.44 14.57
CA SER A 53 -7.39 0.69 15.78
C SER A 53 -8.89 0.78 15.44
N TYR A 54 -9.23 1.48 14.37
CA TYR A 54 -10.62 1.58 13.90
C TYR A 54 -11.20 0.22 13.46
N LEU A 55 -10.43 -0.60 12.74
CA LEU A 55 -10.85 -1.94 12.34
C LEU A 55 -11.00 -2.88 13.53
N LYS A 56 -10.06 -2.86 14.47
CA LYS A 56 -10.13 -3.67 15.70
C LYS A 56 -11.36 -3.30 16.54
N ASN A 57 -11.62 -2.00 16.72
CA ASN A 57 -12.81 -1.52 17.44
C ASN A 57 -14.12 -1.86 16.72
N ALA A 58 -14.08 -2.00 15.40
CA ALA A 58 -15.22 -2.47 14.61
C ALA A 58 -15.41 -4.00 14.62
N GLY A 59 -14.54 -4.75 15.29
CA GLY A 59 -14.68 -6.19 15.50
C GLY A 59 -14.09 -7.07 14.39
N PHE A 60 -13.14 -6.57 13.60
CA PHE A 60 -12.43 -7.37 12.60
C PHE A 60 -11.28 -8.18 13.22
N ASP A 61 -11.05 -9.38 12.68
CA ASP A 61 -9.94 -10.26 13.02
C ASP A 61 -8.72 -9.91 12.15
N LEU A 62 -7.68 -9.33 12.75
CA LEU A 62 -6.54 -8.76 12.02
C LEU A 62 -5.32 -9.69 12.03
N TYR A 63 -4.79 -9.98 10.84
CA TYR A 63 -3.60 -10.83 10.65
C TYR A 63 -2.52 -10.10 9.86
N PHE A 64 -1.42 -9.74 10.51
CA PHE A 64 -0.29 -9.09 9.85
C PHE A 64 0.53 -10.11 9.07
N ILE A 65 0.65 -9.89 7.77
CA ILE A 65 1.37 -10.77 6.83
C ILE A 65 2.49 -10.05 6.09
N GLY A 66 2.78 -8.79 6.46
CA GLY A 66 3.86 -8.01 5.88
C GLY A 66 5.22 -8.72 5.93
N GLU A 67 6.11 -8.26 5.05
CA GLU A 67 7.41 -8.86 4.80
C GLU A 67 8.52 -7.86 4.98
N GLU A 68 9.54 -8.26 5.72
CA GLU A 68 10.70 -7.44 6.01
C GLU A 68 11.78 -7.82 4.98
N LEU A 69 11.79 -7.11 3.85
CA LEU A 69 12.89 -7.21 2.92
C LEU A 69 13.93 -6.17 3.26
N TYR A 70 15.03 -6.66 3.81
CA TYR A 70 16.24 -5.90 4.07
C TYR A 70 16.62 -5.09 2.83
N ARG A 71 16.41 -3.77 2.87
CA ARG A 71 17.15 -2.86 2.01
C ARG A 71 18.60 -2.93 2.49
N PRO A 72 19.58 -3.38 1.69
CA PRO A 72 20.90 -2.83 1.90
C PRO A 72 20.72 -1.33 1.70
N VAL A 73 21.06 -0.57 2.73
CA VAL A 73 21.29 0.86 2.59
C VAL A 73 22.40 0.96 1.57
N THR A 74 22.02 1.06 0.30
CA THR A 74 22.94 1.35 -0.78
C THR A 74 23.24 2.83 -0.60
N VAL A 75 24.14 3.11 0.35
CA VAL A 75 24.92 4.34 0.39
C VAL A 75 25.81 4.28 -0.84
N ILE A 76 25.22 4.45 -2.02
CA ILE A 76 25.95 4.64 -3.25
C ILE A 76 26.08 6.15 -3.36
N ASN A 77 27.16 6.68 -2.78
CA ASN A 77 27.56 8.09 -2.89
C ASN A 77 28.08 8.37 -4.31
N SER A 78 27.27 8.11 -5.34
CA SER A 78 27.58 8.47 -6.73
C SER A 78 26.64 9.58 -7.19
N PRO A 79 27.10 10.51 -8.04
CA PRO A 79 26.23 11.50 -8.67
C PRO A 79 25.04 10.87 -9.40
N GLU A 80 25.24 9.70 -10.01
CA GLU A 80 24.18 8.97 -10.70
C GLU A 80 23.08 8.49 -9.73
N SER A 81 23.46 7.91 -8.59
CA SER A 81 22.51 7.46 -7.57
C SER A 81 21.72 8.63 -6.97
N LEU A 82 22.36 9.80 -6.80
CA LEU A 82 21.66 11.01 -6.38
C LEU A 82 20.62 11.46 -7.42
N VAL A 83 20.99 11.47 -8.70
CA VAL A 83 20.06 11.81 -9.79
C VAL A 83 18.87 10.83 -9.81
N ARG A 84 19.11 9.52 -9.70
CA ARG A 84 18.05 8.51 -9.65
C ARG A 84 17.12 8.71 -8.45
N SER A 85 17.67 8.96 -7.26
CA SER A 85 16.87 9.27 -6.07
C SER A 85 15.99 10.50 -6.28
N ASN A 86 16.54 11.59 -6.82
CA ASN A 86 15.77 12.81 -7.08
C ASN A 86 14.64 12.57 -8.09
N LEU A 87 14.87 11.75 -9.13
CA LEU A 87 13.84 11.37 -10.09
C LEU A 87 12.72 10.57 -9.43
N ILE A 88 13.06 9.63 -8.55
CA ILE A 88 12.09 8.83 -7.79
C ILE A 88 11.27 9.72 -6.83
N ASP A 89 11.92 10.65 -6.13
CA ASP A 89 11.24 11.56 -5.20
C ASP A 89 10.29 12.52 -5.93
N MET A 90 10.69 13.00 -7.11
CA MET A 90 9.85 13.85 -7.94
C MET A 90 8.61 13.10 -8.44
N ILE A 91 8.75 11.87 -8.97
CA ILE A 91 7.59 11.10 -9.41
C ILE A 91 6.68 10.73 -8.24
N ASN A 92 7.23 10.42 -7.07
CA ASN A 92 6.44 10.18 -5.85
C ASN A 92 5.59 11.40 -5.50
N THR A 93 6.22 12.58 -5.45
CA THR A 93 5.52 13.82 -5.13
C THR A 93 4.43 14.15 -6.16
N MET A 94 4.73 14.00 -7.45
CA MET A 94 3.75 14.25 -8.52
C MET A 94 2.55 13.30 -8.43
N VAL A 95 2.80 12.00 -8.26
CA VAL A 95 1.75 10.98 -8.15
C VAL A 95 0.84 11.25 -6.96
N TYR A 96 1.41 11.42 -5.76
CA TYR A 96 0.61 11.66 -4.56
C TYR A 96 -0.11 13.01 -4.59
N SER A 97 0.52 14.07 -5.13
CA SER A 97 -0.14 15.38 -5.25
C SER A 97 -1.34 15.31 -6.18
N TYR A 98 -1.20 14.63 -7.32
CA TYR A 98 -2.29 14.43 -8.26
C TYR A 98 -3.41 13.59 -7.65
N LEU A 99 -3.07 12.43 -7.09
CA LEU A 99 -4.05 11.51 -6.52
C LEU A 99 -4.76 12.09 -5.30
N LYS A 100 -4.10 12.92 -4.49
CA LYS A 100 -4.74 13.66 -3.39
C LYS A 100 -5.87 14.56 -3.87
N GLY A 101 -5.74 15.19 -5.05
CA GLY A 101 -6.80 15.99 -5.66
C GLY A 101 -7.90 15.14 -6.33
N TYR A 102 -7.59 13.90 -6.69
CA TYR A 102 -8.52 12.97 -7.33
C TYR A 102 -9.37 12.19 -6.32
N TRP A 103 -8.77 11.76 -5.20
CA TRP A 103 -9.44 10.96 -4.18
C TRP A 103 -10.51 11.76 -3.44
N LYS A 104 -11.68 11.14 -3.31
CA LYS A 104 -12.87 11.71 -2.65
C LYS A 104 -13.50 10.74 -1.66
N ASP A 105 -13.33 9.44 -1.89
CA ASP A 105 -14.03 8.35 -1.23
C ASP A 105 -13.27 7.03 -1.44
N ALA A 106 -13.81 5.95 -0.87
CA ALA A 106 -13.26 4.62 -1.02
C ALA A 106 -13.22 4.14 -2.48
N GLU A 107 -14.20 4.52 -3.30
CA GLU A 107 -14.30 4.07 -4.69
C GLU A 107 -13.16 4.65 -5.53
N THR A 108 -12.91 5.94 -5.41
CA THR A 108 -11.81 6.63 -6.11
C THR A 108 -10.45 6.11 -5.65
N VAL A 109 -10.26 5.87 -4.35
CA VAL A 109 -9.02 5.28 -3.81
C VAL A 109 -8.78 3.86 -4.31
N ASN A 110 -9.83 3.04 -4.37
CA ASN A 110 -9.75 1.64 -4.83
C ASN A 110 -10.02 1.47 -6.34
N SER A 111 -10.02 2.57 -7.10
CA SER A 111 -10.35 2.55 -8.53
C SER A 111 -9.20 2.02 -9.39
N GLU A 112 -9.55 1.45 -10.54
CA GLU A 112 -8.60 1.04 -11.58
C GLU A 112 -7.73 2.22 -12.04
N PHE A 113 -8.25 3.44 -11.99
CA PHE A 113 -7.49 4.64 -12.32
C PHE A 113 -6.32 4.87 -11.35
N THR A 114 -6.58 4.78 -10.04
CA THR A 114 -5.52 4.85 -9.01
C THR A 114 -4.48 3.75 -9.24
N ASP A 115 -4.93 2.52 -9.52
CA ASP A 115 -4.05 1.39 -9.81
C ASP A 115 -3.16 1.63 -11.03
N ARG A 116 -3.70 2.20 -12.11
CA ARG A 116 -2.94 2.52 -13.33
C ARG A 116 -1.89 3.59 -13.10
N ILE A 117 -2.16 4.59 -12.25
CA ILE A 117 -1.19 5.63 -11.90
C ILE A 117 -0.01 5.02 -11.12
N PHE A 118 -0.27 4.18 -10.12
CA PHE A 118 0.80 3.49 -9.40
C PHE A 118 1.55 2.48 -10.29
N SER A 119 0.85 1.73 -11.15
CA SER A 119 1.49 0.86 -12.14
C SER A 119 2.44 1.64 -13.06
N ALA A 120 2.04 2.82 -13.54
CA ALA A 120 2.90 3.68 -14.35
C ALA A 120 4.12 4.19 -13.54
N LYS A 121 3.91 4.59 -12.28
CA LYS A 121 5.00 4.96 -11.37
C LYS A 121 6.04 3.84 -11.24
N HIS A 122 5.62 2.61 -10.98
CA HIS A 122 6.55 1.49 -10.82
C HIS A 122 7.24 1.09 -12.13
N LYS A 123 6.58 1.23 -13.29
CA LYS A 123 7.26 1.07 -14.59
C LYS A 123 8.36 2.11 -14.80
N PHE A 124 8.13 3.35 -14.33
CA PHE A 124 9.15 4.38 -14.34
C PHE A 124 10.30 4.03 -13.39
N ILE A 125 10.02 3.66 -12.12
CA ILE A 125 11.05 3.26 -11.15
C ILE A 125 11.86 2.08 -11.68
N MET A 126 11.23 1.06 -12.26
CA MET A 126 11.89 -0.07 -12.91
C MET A 126 12.87 0.37 -14.02
N SER A 127 12.57 1.46 -14.72
CA SER A 127 13.43 1.98 -15.80
C SER A 127 14.61 2.80 -15.27
N VAL A 128 14.48 3.42 -14.10
CA VAL A 128 15.49 4.30 -13.49
C VAL A 128 16.39 3.53 -12.52
N GLU A 129 15.81 2.66 -11.70
CA GLU A 129 16.47 1.88 -10.66
C GLU A 129 15.86 0.47 -10.56
N PRO A 130 16.14 -0.40 -11.55
CA PRO A 130 15.54 -1.75 -11.63
C PRO A 130 15.87 -2.62 -10.42
N ASP A 131 17.01 -2.38 -9.77
CA ASP A 131 17.43 -3.16 -8.61
C ASP A 131 16.48 -2.98 -7.42
N ILE A 132 15.94 -1.77 -7.20
CA ILE A 132 14.93 -1.52 -6.16
C ILE A 132 13.69 -2.40 -6.39
N GLU A 133 13.25 -2.48 -7.64
CA GLU A 133 12.04 -3.22 -8.00
C GLU A 133 12.25 -4.74 -8.00
N LEU A 134 13.25 -5.21 -8.75
CA LEU A 134 13.44 -6.63 -9.01
C LEU A 134 14.02 -7.40 -7.83
N LYS A 135 14.89 -6.75 -7.02
CA LYS A 135 15.55 -7.42 -5.88
C LYS A 135 14.77 -7.25 -4.59
N TYR A 136 13.96 -6.20 -4.44
CA TYR A 136 13.30 -5.89 -3.17
C TYR A 136 11.78 -5.78 -3.29
N TRP A 137 11.26 -4.83 -4.08
CA TRP A 137 9.84 -4.53 -4.07
C TRP A 137 8.99 -5.71 -4.59
N VAL A 138 9.30 -6.25 -5.77
CA VAL A 138 8.55 -7.39 -6.35
C VAL A 138 8.65 -8.65 -5.47
N PRO A 139 9.84 -9.10 -5.02
CA PRO A 139 9.93 -10.26 -4.13
C PRO A 139 9.15 -10.10 -2.83
N MET A 140 9.07 -8.89 -2.26
CA MET A 140 8.30 -8.62 -1.03
C MET A 140 6.83 -8.86 -1.25
N HIS A 141 6.27 -8.27 -2.30
CA HIS A 141 4.85 -8.36 -2.59
C HIS A 141 4.46 -9.79 -3.00
N LYS A 142 5.34 -10.53 -3.69
CA LYS A 142 5.11 -11.96 -3.98
C LYS A 142 4.99 -12.80 -2.71
N LYS A 143 5.89 -12.64 -1.74
CA LYS A 143 5.81 -13.35 -0.46
C LYS A 143 4.55 -13.02 0.34
N ILE A 144 4.12 -11.75 0.33
CA ILE A 144 2.86 -11.33 0.94
C ILE A 144 1.68 -12.05 0.26
N MET A 145 1.68 -12.14 -1.07
CA MET A 145 0.64 -12.86 -1.82
C MET A 145 0.64 -14.37 -1.53
N GLU A 146 1.81 -15.00 -1.43
CA GLU A 146 1.93 -16.41 -1.03
C GLU A 146 1.31 -16.67 0.35
N LYS A 147 1.51 -15.76 1.32
CA LYS A 147 0.88 -15.84 2.65
C LYS A 147 -0.64 -15.58 2.64
N ALA A 148 -1.11 -14.83 1.65
CA ALA A 148 -2.51 -14.47 1.49
C ALA A 148 -3.29 -15.50 0.63
N GLU A 149 -2.57 -16.40 -0.04
CA GLU A 149 -3.13 -17.38 -0.97
C GLU A 149 -4.21 -18.25 -0.30
N ASN A 150 -5.30 -18.52 -1.04
CA ASN A 150 -6.43 -19.34 -0.60
C ASN A 150 -7.19 -18.85 0.64
N LYS A 151 -6.95 -17.61 1.10
CA LYS A 151 -7.73 -17.02 2.19
C LYS A 151 -8.98 -16.31 1.68
N ASP A 152 -10.12 -16.63 2.27
CA ASP A 152 -11.36 -15.89 2.04
C ASP A 152 -11.44 -14.62 2.90
N ALA A 153 -10.42 -13.77 2.79
CA ALA A 153 -10.24 -12.58 3.61
C ALA A 153 -10.20 -11.29 2.77
N ILE A 154 -10.17 -10.16 3.47
CA ILE A 154 -9.82 -8.85 2.91
C ILE A 154 -8.31 -8.67 3.08
N LEU A 155 -7.60 -8.24 2.04
CA LEU A 155 -6.21 -7.79 2.11
C LEU A 155 -6.19 -6.27 2.17
N LEU A 156 -5.93 -5.72 3.35
CA LEU A 156 -5.68 -4.30 3.55
C LEU A 156 -4.23 -3.99 3.21
N SER A 157 -4.04 -3.03 2.30
CA SER A 157 -2.72 -2.64 1.84
C SER A 157 -2.60 -1.15 1.60
N ASP A 158 -1.38 -0.61 1.65
CA ASP A 158 -1.11 0.72 1.13
C ASP A 158 -1.55 0.82 -0.34
N VAL A 159 -2.08 1.99 -0.71
CA VAL A 159 -2.60 2.26 -2.04
C VAL A 159 -1.56 2.03 -3.16
N GLU A 160 -0.27 2.26 -2.90
CA GLU A 160 0.82 2.00 -3.84
C GLU A 160 1.05 0.50 -4.06
N SER A 161 0.86 -0.31 -3.02
CA SER A 161 1.03 -1.76 -3.11
C SER A 161 -0.20 -2.47 -3.69
N ALA A 162 -1.38 -1.87 -3.55
CA ALA A 162 -2.65 -2.51 -3.86
C ALA A 162 -2.80 -2.91 -5.34
N TYR A 163 -2.31 -2.09 -6.28
CA TYR A 163 -2.39 -2.41 -7.72
C TYR A 163 -1.67 -3.72 -8.05
N PHE A 164 -0.56 -4.01 -7.36
CA PHE A 164 0.20 -5.23 -7.56
C PHE A 164 -0.64 -6.45 -7.19
N TYR A 165 -1.28 -6.41 -6.02
CA TYR A 165 -2.10 -7.51 -5.52
C TYR A 165 -3.36 -7.73 -6.36
N ARG A 166 -3.96 -6.66 -6.87
CA ARG A 166 -5.11 -6.77 -7.79
C ARG A 166 -4.70 -7.35 -9.13
N GLY A 167 -3.55 -6.93 -9.67
CA GLY A 167 -3.01 -7.46 -10.93
C GLY A 167 -2.49 -8.90 -10.83
N PHE A 168 -2.17 -9.40 -9.63
CA PHE A 168 -1.73 -10.78 -9.41
C PHE A 168 -2.88 -11.80 -9.45
N ASN A 169 -4.13 -11.35 -9.25
CA ASN A 169 -5.32 -12.21 -9.23
C ASN A 169 -6.06 -12.27 -10.59
N GLN A 170 -5.48 -11.68 -11.65
CA GLN A 170 -5.98 -11.73 -13.03
C GLN A 170 -5.13 -12.69 -13.86
#